data_AF-A0A2X1QE67-F1
#
_entry.id   AF-A0A2X1QE67-F1
#
_cell.length_a   1.000
_cell.length_b   1.000
_cell.length_c   1.000
_cell.angle_alpha   90.00
_cell.angle_beta   90.00
_cell.angle_gamma   90.00
#
_symmetry.space_group_name_H-M   'P 1'
#
loop_
_entity.id
_entity.type
_entity.pdbx_description
1 polymer ?
#
loop_
_entity_poly.entity_id
_entity_poly.type
_entity_poly.pdbx_seq_one_letter_code
_entity_poly.pdbx_strand_id
1 'polypeptide(L)'
;MLYLGGGVINAPARVRELAEKAQLPTTMTLMALGMLPKAHPLSLGMLGMHGVRSTNYILQEADLLIVLGARFDDRAIGKTSSSVRMPKLFMSILTVQSWVKSSNRT
;
A
#
# COMPACT_ATOMS: atom_id res chain seq x y z
N MET A 1 4.53 -7.07 -0.07
CA MET A 1 4.20 -5.83 -0.81
C MET A 1 3.58 -4.81 0.13
N LEU A 2 3.92 -3.52 -0.04
CA LEU A 2 3.28 -2.40 0.64
C LEU A 2 2.10 -1.85 -0.16
N TYR A 3 0.98 -1.61 0.51
CA TYR A 3 -0.21 -0.96 -0.02
C TYR A 3 -0.47 0.32 0.76
N LEU A 4 -0.36 1.48 0.10
CA LEU A 4 -0.52 2.79 0.72
C LEU A 4 -1.90 3.37 0.42
N GLY A 5 -2.61 3.80 1.46
CA GLY A 5 -3.88 4.51 1.36
C GLY A 5 -3.83 5.96 1.83
N GLY A 6 -4.96 6.67 1.76
CA GLY A 6 -5.02 8.09 2.10
C GLY A 6 -4.61 8.45 3.54
N GLY A 7 -4.61 7.49 4.47
CA GLY A 7 -4.20 7.71 5.86
C GLY A 7 -2.70 7.94 6.05
N VAL A 8 -1.87 7.74 5.01
CA VAL A 8 -0.41 7.95 5.08
C VAL A 8 0.06 9.30 4.51
N ILE A 9 -0.84 10.09 3.91
CA ILE A 9 -0.48 11.31 3.15
C ILE A 9 0.28 12.36 3.97
N ASN A 10 0.07 12.38 5.29
CA ASN A 10 0.73 13.34 6.19
C ASN A 10 2.15 12.92 6.60
N ALA A 11 2.67 11.79 6.11
CA ALA A 11 4.00 11.28 6.48
C ALA A 11 4.81 10.73 5.28
N PRO A 12 4.98 11.49 4.18
CA PRO A 12 5.63 11.03 2.94
C PRO A 12 7.08 10.54 3.13
N ALA A 13 7.88 11.28 3.90
CA ALA A 13 9.29 10.92 4.13
C ALA A 13 9.43 9.58 4.87
N ARG A 14 8.68 9.38 5.96
CA ARG A 14 8.75 8.16 6.76
C ARG A 14 8.26 6.93 5.99
N VAL A 15 7.23 7.09 5.17
CA VAL A 15 6.69 5.99 4.36
C VAL A 15 7.68 5.58 3.28
N ARG A 16 8.37 6.54 2.66
CA ARG A 16 9.46 6.27 1.72
C ARG A 16 10.60 5.52 2.39
N GLU A 17 11.05 6.02 3.54
CA GLU A 17 12.11 5.38 4.32
C GLU A 17 11.72 3.94 4.72
N LEU A 18 10.46 3.70 5.10
CA LEU A 18 9.97 2.36 5.39
C LEU A 18 10.02 1.45 4.16
N ALA A 19 9.58 1.94 3.00
CA ALA A 19 9.60 1.18 1.75
C ALA A 19 11.04 0.83 1.34
N GLU A 20 11.97 1.77 1.45
CA GLU A 20 13.39 1.60 1.13
C GLU A 20 14.08 0.65 2.13
N LYS A 21 13.86 0.82 3.44
CA LYS A 21 14.45 -0.07 4.46
C LYS A 21 13.97 -1.51 4.33
N ALA A 22 12.68 -1.70 4.08
CA ALA A 22 12.10 -3.02 3.92
C ALA A 22 12.31 -3.60 2.52
N GLN A 23 12.83 -2.81 1.57
CA GLN A 23 12.97 -3.16 0.14
C GLN A 23 11.66 -3.74 -0.44
N LEU A 24 10.52 -3.17 -0.03
CA LEU A 24 9.21 -3.69 -0.40
C LEU A 24 8.67 -2.99 -1.65
N PRO A 25 8.25 -3.75 -2.68
CA PRO A 25 7.52 -3.16 -3.79
C PRO A 25 6.22 -2.55 -3.24
N THR A 26 5.91 -1.35 -3.71
CA THR A 26 4.90 -0.47 -3.13
C THR A 26 3.88 -0.04 -4.16
N THR A 27 2.61 -0.28 -3.85
CA THR A 27 1.45 0.21 -4.60
C THR A 27 0.71 1.27 -3.82
N MET A 28 0.02 2.17 -4.52
CA MET A 28 -0.68 3.31 -3.93
C MET A 28 -2.12 3.33 -4.43
N THR A 29 -3.06 3.70 -3.56
CA THR A 29 -4.41 4.09 -4.01
C THR A 29 -4.35 5.47 -4.66
N LEU A 30 -5.45 5.87 -5.31
CA LEU A 30 -5.62 7.24 -5.80
C LEU A 30 -5.36 8.29 -4.70
N MET A 31 -5.76 8.00 -3.46
CA MET A 31 -5.60 8.91 -2.32
C MET A 31 -4.16 8.99 -1.80
N ALA A 32 -3.31 8.02 -2.13
CA ALA A 32 -1.91 7.98 -1.73
C ALA A 32 -0.96 8.26 -2.91
N LEU A 33 -1.48 8.66 -4.07
CA LEU A 33 -0.68 8.89 -5.25
C LEU A 33 0.36 9.98 -4.97
N GLY A 34 1.63 9.70 -5.30
CA GLY A 34 2.73 10.63 -5.08
C GLY A 34 3.49 10.44 -3.76
N MET A 35 3.03 9.56 -2.87
CA MET A 35 3.79 9.16 -1.67
C MET A 35 5.15 8.58 -2.04
N LEU A 36 5.17 7.75 -3.08
CA LEU A 36 6.39 7.28 -3.73
C LEU A 36 6.41 7.82 -5.17
N PRO A 37 7.50 8.48 -5.62
CA PRO A 37 7.60 8.98 -6.99
C PRO A 37 7.39 7.87 -8.01
N LYS A 38 6.75 8.15 -9.15
CA LYS A 38 6.50 7.15 -10.20
C LYS A 38 7.80 6.54 -10.77
N ALA A 39 8.87 7.32 -10.84
CA ALA A 39 10.18 6.87 -11.30
C ALA A 39 10.97 6.06 -10.25
N HIS A 40 10.46 5.96 -9.02
CA HIS A 40 11.14 5.23 -7.96
C HIS A 40 11.11 3.72 -8.25
N PRO A 41 12.23 2.98 -8.06
CA PRO A 41 12.32 1.57 -8.45
C PRO A 41 11.32 0.66 -7.72
N LEU A 42 10.97 0.99 -6.48
CA LEU A 42 9.96 0.26 -5.70
C LEU A 42 8.50 0.67 -6.01
N SER A 43 8.28 1.65 -6.89
CA SER A 43 6.93 2.14 -7.21
C SER A 43 6.27 1.28 -8.28
N LEU A 44 5.23 0.55 -7.90
CA LEU A 44 4.39 -0.21 -8.83
C LEU A 44 3.28 0.66 -9.47
N GLY A 45 3.14 1.91 -9.04
CA GLY A 45 2.06 2.78 -9.48
C GLY A 45 0.72 2.46 -8.80
N MET A 46 -0.36 2.89 -9.44
CA MET A 46 -1.71 2.84 -8.85
C MET A 46 -2.36 1.46 -9.04
N LEU A 47 -3.05 0.98 -8.01
CA LEU A 47 -3.90 -0.22 -8.09
C LEU A 47 -5.37 0.11 -8.39
N GLY A 48 -6.14 -0.90 -8.83
CA GLY A 48 -7.60 -0.81 -9.02
C GLY A 48 -8.05 -0.94 -10.48
N MET A 49 -9.32 -0.61 -10.77
CA MET A 49 -9.94 -0.75 -12.10
C MET A 49 -9.27 0.07 -13.22
N HIS A 50 -8.57 1.15 -12.87
CA HIS A 50 -7.73 1.96 -13.78
C HIS A 50 -6.24 1.87 -13.42
N GLY A 51 -5.87 0.91 -12.56
CA GLY A 51 -4.50 0.69 -12.14
C GLY A 51 -3.65 -0.05 -13.17
N VAL A 52 -2.36 -0.13 -12.91
CA VAL A 52 -1.43 -0.85 -13.79
C VAL A 52 -1.70 -2.36 -13.66
N ARG A 53 -1.88 -3.06 -14.79
CA ARG A 53 -2.18 -4.51 -14.80
C ARG A 53 -1.10 -5.35 -14.09
N SER A 54 0.17 -4.98 -14.25
CA SER A 54 1.29 -5.65 -13.56
C SER A 54 1.18 -5.55 -12.04
N THR A 55 0.68 -4.43 -11.52
CA THR A 55 0.48 -4.21 -10.07
C THR A 55 -0.59 -5.12 -9.51
N ASN A 56 -1.68 -5.32 -10.26
CA ASN A 56 -2.72 -6.28 -9.88
C ASN A 56 -2.20 -7.72 -9.91
N TYR A 57 -1.33 -8.08 -10.86
CA TYR A 57 -0.70 -9.40 -10.90
C TYR A 57 0.26 -9.62 -9.72
N ILE A 58 1.12 -8.65 -9.42
CA ILE A 58 2.04 -8.73 -8.26
C ILE A 58 1.26 -8.83 -6.95
N LEU A 59 0.12 -8.13 -6.83
CA LEU A 59 -0.76 -8.26 -5.68
C LEU A 59 -1.32 -9.68 -5.51
N GLN A 60 -1.67 -10.36 -6.61
CA GLN A 60 -2.20 -11.74 -6.59
C GLN A 60 -1.14 -12.78 -6.21
N GLU A 61 0.12 -12.55 -6.60
CA GLU A 61 1.25 -13.43 -6.29
C GLU A 61 1.92 -13.09 -4.95
N ALA A 62 1.50 -12.01 -4.28
CA ALA A 62 2.10 -11.60 -3.02
C ALA A 62 1.71 -12.58 -1.91
N ASP A 63 2.71 -13.15 -1.23
CA ASP A 63 2.48 -13.95 -0.03
C ASP A 63 2.15 -13.08 1.20
N LEU A 64 2.69 -11.86 1.24
CA LEU A 64 2.50 -10.88 2.31
C LEU A 64 2.04 -9.53 1.74
N LEU A 65 0.90 -9.03 2.24
CA LEU A 65 0.43 -7.68 1.99
C LEU A 65 0.37 -6.88 3.28
N ILE A 66 1.13 -5.77 3.30
CA ILE A 66 1.14 -4.82 4.41
C ILE A 66 0.39 -3.58 3.96
N VAL A 67 -0.69 -3.26 4.67
CA VAL A 67 -1.59 -2.17 4.30
C VAL A 67 -1.47 -1.04 5.30
N LEU A 68 -1.14 0.15 4.81
CA LEU A 68 -0.94 1.33 5.63
C LEU A 68 -1.96 2.40 5.27
N GLY A 69 -2.82 2.75 6.23
CA GLY A 69 -3.74 3.89 6.09
C GLY A 69 -4.74 3.77 4.94
N ALA A 70 -5.02 2.57 4.45
CA ALA A 70 -6.09 2.35 3.49
C ALA A 70 -7.36 1.87 4.17
N ARG A 71 -8.49 2.36 3.65
CA ARG A 71 -9.79 1.73 3.87
C ARG A 71 -10.01 0.72 2.75
N PHE A 72 -10.29 -0.52 3.11
CA PHE A 72 -10.77 -1.53 2.17
C PHE A 72 -12.25 -1.24 1.90
N ASP A 73 -12.47 -0.27 1.04
CA ASP A 73 -13.79 0.01 0.47
C ASP A 73 -14.03 -1.00 -0.67
N ASP A 74 -15.22 -1.57 -0.71
CA ASP A 74 -15.77 -2.44 -1.75
C ASP A 74 -15.59 -1.88 -3.17
N ARG A 75 -15.43 -0.56 -3.32
CA ARG A 75 -15.08 0.11 -4.58
C ARG A 75 -13.63 -0.09 -5.04
N ALA A 76 -12.69 -0.32 -4.12
CA ALA A 76 -11.27 -0.52 -4.44
C ALA A 76 -10.95 -1.97 -4.85
N ILE A 77 -11.76 -2.93 -4.37
CA ILE A 77 -11.54 -4.36 -4.57
C ILE A 77 -12.23 -4.87 -5.85
N GLY A 78 -13.15 -4.08 -6.42
CA GLY A 78 -14.05 -4.58 -7.47
C GLY A 78 -14.95 -5.70 -6.91
N LYS A 79 -16.01 -6.07 -7.62
CA LYS A 79 -16.85 -7.20 -7.18
C LYS A 79 -15.96 -8.39 -6.82
N THR A 80 -16.20 -8.98 -5.66
CA THR A 80 -15.69 -10.27 -5.15
C THR A 80 -15.87 -11.44 -6.11
N SER A 81 -16.41 -11.23 -7.32
CA SER A 81 -16.51 -12.19 -8.41
C SER A 81 -15.35 -12.15 -9.41
N SER A 82 -14.42 -11.19 -9.35
CA SER A 82 -13.26 -11.14 -10.27
C SER A 82 -11.93 -11.18 -9.53
N SER A 83 -11.61 -12.38 -9.03
CA SER A 83 -10.25 -12.93 -8.84
C SER A 83 -9.14 -11.98 -8.39
N VAL A 84 -9.22 -11.44 -7.17
CA VAL A 84 -7.98 -11.15 -6.41
C VAL A 84 -7.85 -12.23 -5.35
N ARG A 85 -6.93 -13.18 -5.56
CA ARG A 85 -6.59 -14.15 -4.52
C ARG A 85 -5.97 -13.34 -3.38
N MET A 86 -6.59 -13.38 -2.20
CA MET A 86 -6.03 -12.69 -1.04
C MET A 86 -4.65 -13.30 -0.72
N PRO A 87 -3.65 -12.46 -0.38
CA PRO A 87 -2.36 -12.91 0.12
C PRO A 87 -2.53 -13.88 1.29
N LYS A 88 -1.63 -14.85 1.40
CA LYS A 88 -1.63 -15.83 2.50
C LYS A 88 -1.53 -15.16 3.87
N LEU A 89 -0.83 -14.02 3.95
CA LEU A 89 -0.69 -13.22 5.16
C LEU A 89 -1.10 -11.76 4.90
N PHE A 90 -2.10 -11.31 5.65
CA PHE A 90 -2.67 -9.96 5.55
C PHE A 90 -2.43 -9.20 6.86
N MET A 91 -1.65 -8.11 6.80
CA MET A 91 -1.40 -7.24 7.95
C MET A 91 -1.85 -5.82 7.63
N SER A 92 -2.91 -5.37 8.30
CA SER A 92 -3.48 -4.03 8.13
C SER A 92 -3.19 -3.16 9.34
N ILE A 93 -2.52 -2.02 9.12
CA ILE A 93 -2.28 -0.99 10.13
C ILE A 93 -3.16 0.21 9.77
N LEU A 94 -4.30 0.31 10.46
CA LEU A 94 -5.38 1.26 10.14
C LEU A 94 -5.08 2.72 10.55
N THR A 95 -3.96 3.02 11.20
CA THR A 95 -3.67 4.38 11.66
C THR A 95 -2.16 4.63 11.81
N VAL A 96 -1.62 5.55 11.00
CA VAL A 96 -0.26 6.11 11.18
C VAL A 96 -0.13 6.85 12.53
N GLN A 97 -1.26 7.32 13.10
CA GLN A 97 -1.30 7.99 14.40
C GLN A 97 -0.83 7.11 15.58
N SER A 98 -0.99 5.78 15.53
CA SER A 98 -0.49 4.92 16.62
C SER A 98 1.02 4.69 16.51
N TRP A 99 1.55 4.63 15.30
CA TRP A 99 2.99 4.41 15.04
C TRP A 99 3.84 5.65 15.33
N VAL A 100 3.36 6.86 14.98
CA VAL A 100 4.05 8.13 15.34
C VAL A 100 4.09 8.33 16.86
N LYS A 101 3.05 7.94 17.59
CA LYS A 101 3.05 7.99 19.06
C LYS A 101 3.98 6.94 19.70
N SER A 102 4.29 5.85 19.01
CA SER A 102 5.24 4.84 19.52
C SER A 102 6.70 5.15 19.16
N SER A 103 6.97 5.89 18.09
CA SER A 103 8.35 6.22 17.66
C SER A 103 8.99 7.41 18.41
N ASN A 104 8.19 8.20 19.14
CA ASN A 104 8.67 9.38 19.89
C ASN A 104 8.82 9.12 21.40
N ARG A 105 8.90 7.84 21.81
CA ARG A 105 9.32 7.44 23.16
C ARG A 105 10.77 6.95 23.11
N THR A 106 11.71 7.89 22.98
CA THR A 106 13.13 7.75 23.32
C THR A 106 13.65 9.14 23.67
#